data_AF-A0A7S2E3D0-F1
#
_entry.id   AF-A0A7S2E3D0-F1
#
_cell.length_a   1.000
_cell.length_b   1.000
_cell.length_c   1.000
_cell.angle_alpha   90.00
_cell.angle_beta   90.00
_cell.angle_gamma   90.00
#
_symmetry.space_group_name_H-M   'P 1'
#
loop_
_entity.id
_entity.type
_entity.pdbx_description
1 polymer ?
#
loop_
_entity_poly.entity_id
_entity_poly.type
_entity_poly.pdbx_seq_one_letter_code
_entity_poly.pdbx_strand_id
1 'polypeptide(L)'
;EYETYDSAPMEPTQTFDVVSEVGVQDGEPDPAMMQFLRLCKLGGKDAFLLESIFRKEVWGFMGEPVSEANEASVVDAVVESCEKALKEMDDLEESNEDAVVKLEEEEETEDTATTPKSQCAKVRNAERKALSRTLEYMQREKEALDLKEYYQERRLKDLGLDSEWNEDDEHSDVGWGQTRAPGGA
;
A
#
# COMPACT_ATOMS: atom_id res chain seq x y z
N GLU A 1 30.44 -23.40 -16.68
CA GLU A 1 29.13 -23.97 -16.33
C GLU A 1 28.49 -22.98 -15.37
N TYR A 2 27.32 -22.45 -15.73
CA TYR A 2 26.64 -21.45 -14.91
C TYR A 2 26.01 -22.15 -13.72
N GLU A 3 26.42 -21.76 -12.51
CA GLU A 3 25.86 -22.26 -11.26
C GLU A 3 24.35 -22.03 -11.24
N THR A 4 23.67 -23.11 -10.89
CA THR A 4 22.26 -23.38 -11.06
C THR A 4 21.38 -22.51 -10.18
N TYR A 5 20.28 -22.05 -10.79
CA TYR A 5 19.11 -21.41 -10.20
C TYR A 5 18.31 -22.32 -9.25
N ASP A 6 18.97 -23.19 -8.48
CA ASP A 6 18.32 -24.27 -7.70
C ASP A 6 18.14 -23.96 -6.20
N SER A 7 18.64 -22.82 -5.70
CA SER A 7 18.69 -22.54 -4.26
C SER A 7 17.70 -21.49 -3.75
N ALA A 8 16.91 -20.86 -4.63
CA ALA A 8 15.79 -20.01 -4.21
C ALA A 8 14.48 -20.74 -4.51
N PRO A 9 13.81 -21.37 -3.52
CA PRO A 9 12.48 -21.89 -3.73
C PRO A 9 11.57 -20.75 -4.21
N MET A 10 11.12 -20.82 -5.46
CA MET A 10 10.05 -19.98 -6.01
C MET A 10 8.69 -20.42 -5.45
N GLU A 11 8.59 -20.61 -4.14
CA GLU A 11 7.30 -20.74 -3.48
C GLU A 11 6.94 -19.37 -2.89
N PRO A 12 6.17 -18.53 -3.59
CA PRO A 12 5.65 -17.32 -3.01
C PRO A 12 4.54 -17.71 -2.02
N THR A 13 4.91 -18.00 -0.78
CA THR A 13 3.94 -17.99 0.32
C THR A 13 3.99 -16.61 0.99
N GLN A 14 3.60 -15.56 0.25
CA GLN A 14 3.14 -14.35 0.93
C GLN A 14 1.78 -14.69 1.55
N THR A 15 1.82 -15.00 2.85
CA THR A 15 0.61 -15.03 3.67
C THR A 15 0.33 -13.60 4.09
N PHE A 16 -0.71 -12.98 3.52
CA PHE A 16 -1.28 -11.77 4.10
C PHE A 16 -1.91 -12.19 5.43
N ASP A 17 -1.22 -11.89 6.54
CA ASP A 17 -1.79 -12.08 7.85
C ASP A 17 -2.79 -10.94 8.06
N VAL A 18 -4.08 -11.25 7.94
CA VAL A 18 -5.16 -10.27 8.10
C VAL A 18 -5.35 -10.03 9.60
N VAL A 19 -4.32 -9.50 10.26
CA VAL A 19 -4.39 -9.04 11.63
C VAL A 19 -4.66 -7.55 11.58
N SER A 20 -5.89 -7.14 11.95
CA SER A 20 -6.08 -5.75 12.31
C SER A 20 -5.28 -5.51 13.58
N GLU A 21 -4.24 -4.68 13.53
CA GLU A 21 -3.61 -4.21 14.75
C GLU A 21 -4.69 -3.56 15.62
N VAL A 22 -4.80 -4.02 16.87
CA VAL A 22 -5.80 -3.53 17.81
C VAL A 22 -5.51 -2.06 18.10
N GLY A 23 -6.23 -1.16 17.44
CA GLY A 23 -6.09 0.30 17.62
C GLY A 23 -5.98 1.10 16.32
N VAL A 24 -5.68 0.47 15.18
CA VAL A 24 -5.63 1.17 13.89
C VAL A 24 -7.07 1.31 13.35
N GLN A 25 -7.72 2.44 13.66
CA GLN A 25 -9.11 2.71 13.27
C GLN A 25 -9.25 3.48 11.95
N ASP A 26 -8.13 3.85 11.31
CA ASP A 26 -8.13 4.95 10.32
C ASP A 26 -8.47 4.55 8.88
N GLY A 27 -8.84 3.27 8.64
CA GLY A 27 -9.13 2.78 7.30
C GLY A 27 -7.90 2.65 6.40
N GLU A 28 -6.71 2.88 6.97
CA GLU A 28 -5.42 2.75 6.31
C GLU A 28 -5.25 1.35 5.71
N PRO A 29 -4.92 1.25 4.41
CA PRO A 29 -4.65 -0.03 3.79
C PRO A 29 -3.33 -0.64 4.28
N ASP A 30 -3.24 -1.97 4.28
CA ASP A 30 -2.02 -2.70 4.64
C ASP A 30 -0.80 -2.17 3.86
N PRO A 31 0.30 -1.77 4.52
CA PRO A 31 1.53 -1.33 3.86
C PRO A 31 2.05 -2.30 2.80
N ALA A 32 1.92 -3.62 3.02
CA ALA A 32 2.33 -4.64 2.05
C ALA A 32 1.44 -4.60 0.79
N MET A 33 0.14 -4.35 0.95
CA MET A 33 -0.76 -4.13 -0.18
C MET A 33 -0.38 -2.88 -0.96
N MET A 34 -0.08 -1.77 -0.27
CA MET A 34 0.36 -0.52 -0.92
C MET A 34 1.66 -0.71 -1.70
N GLN A 35 2.64 -1.41 -1.12
CA GLN A 35 3.90 -1.77 -1.75
C GLN A 35 3.68 -2.59 -3.03
N PHE A 36 2.77 -3.58 -2.97
CA PHE A 36 2.42 -4.38 -4.14
C PHE A 36 1.71 -3.56 -5.23
N LEU A 37 0.79 -2.67 -4.86
CA LEU A 37 0.08 -1.82 -5.82
C LEU A 37 1.02 -0.85 -6.54
N ARG A 38 1.99 -0.26 -5.84
CA ARG A 38 3.04 0.58 -6.45
C ARG A 38 3.81 -0.17 -7.53
N LEU A 39 4.16 -1.43 -7.26
CA LEU A 39 4.81 -2.31 -8.24
C LEU A 39 3.89 -2.60 -9.43
N CYS A 40 2.60 -2.85 -9.19
CA CYS A 40 1.63 -3.13 -10.24
C CYS A 40 1.37 -1.93 -11.17
N LYS A 41 1.42 -0.72 -10.61
CA LYS A 41 1.23 0.55 -11.33
C LYS A 41 2.55 1.13 -11.83
N LEU A 42 3.66 0.42 -11.69
CA LEU A 42 4.96 0.88 -12.14
C LEU A 42 5.03 0.90 -13.66
N GLY A 43 5.48 2.02 -14.23
CA GLY A 43 5.55 2.17 -15.68
C GLY A 43 6.09 3.52 -16.11
N GLY A 44 6.16 3.73 -17.43
CA GLY A 44 6.59 5.00 -18.01
C GLY A 44 7.97 5.44 -17.51
N LYS A 45 8.03 6.59 -16.85
CA LYS A 45 9.27 7.18 -16.33
C LYS A 45 9.88 6.39 -15.16
N ASP A 46 9.10 5.54 -14.48
CA ASP A 46 9.56 4.78 -13.31
C ASP A 46 10.00 3.36 -13.65
N ALA A 47 9.83 2.94 -14.92
CA ALA A 47 10.17 1.59 -15.37
C ALA A 47 11.66 1.24 -15.22
N PHE A 48 12.54 2.23 -15.12
CA PHE A 48 13.98 2.01 -14.87
C PHE A 48 14.25 1.29 -13.55
N LEU A 49 13.32 1.34 -12.57
CA LEU A 49 13.45 0.61 -11.31
C LEU A 49 13.36 -0.91 -11.49
N LEU A 50 12.94 -1.39 -12.67
CA LEU A 50 12.91 -2.82 -13.03
C LEU A 50 14.21 -3.31 -13.68
N GLU A 51 15.19 -2.43 -13.90
CA GLU A 51 16.50 -2.80 -14.45
C GLU A 51 17.26 -3.75 -13.50
N SER A 52 18.13 -4.59 -14.05
CA SER A 52 18.80 -5.64 -13.29
C SER A 52 19.66 -5.14 -12.12
N ILE A 53 20.14 -3.90 -12.20
CA ILE A 53 20.89 -3.21 -11.14
C ILE A 53 20.05 -3.07 -9.86
N PHE A 54 18.74 -2.88 -9.97
CA PHE A 54 17.85 -2.66 -8.83
C PHE A 54 17.14 -3.92 -8.36
N ARG A 55 17.42 -5.09 -8.94
CA ARG A 55 16.69 -6.34 -8.64
C ARG A 55 16.64 -6.69 -7.15
N LYS A 56 17.71 -6.37 -6.39
CA LYS A 56 17.79 -6.65 -4.95
C LYS A 56 17.09 -5.59 -4.09
N GLU A 57 16.83 -4.41 -4.64
CA GLU A 57 16.38 -3.22 -3.90
C GLU A 57 14.97 -2.77 -4.30
N VAL A 58 14.48 -3.20 -5.47
CA VAL A 58 13.22 -2.76 -6.07
C VAL A 58 12.04 -2.92 -5.12
N TRP A 59 11.98 -4.03 -4.38
CA TRP A 59 10.92 -4.23 -3.40
C TRP A 59 11.00 -3.19 -2.29
N GLY A 60 12.20 -2.91 -1.76
CA GLY A 60 12.43 -1.86 -0.78
C GLY A 60 11.98 -0.48 -1.28
N PHE A 61 12.25 -0.14 -2.55
CA PHE A 61 11.79 1.11 -3.14
C PHE A 61 10.27 1.26 -3.19
N MET A 62 9.54 0.15 -3.39
CA MET A 62 8.07 0.17 -3.37
C MET A 62 7.49 0.37 -1.96
N GLY A 63 8.29 0.22 -0.90
CA GLY A 63 7.86 0.47 0.48
C GLY A 63 7.47 1.93 0.73
N GLU A 64 7.97 2.83 -0.10
CA GLU A 64 7.72 4.27 -0.04
C GLU A 64 7.15 4.77 -1.39
N PRO A 65 6.55 5.98 -1.45
CA PRO A 65 6.04 6.55 -2.69
C PRO A 65 7.12 6.63 -3.77
N VAL A 66 6.81 6.18 -4.99
CA VAL A 66 7.78 6.09 -6.10
C VAL A 66 7.82 7.41 -6.87
N SER A 67 6.68 7.81 -7.43
CA SER A 67 6.47 9.06 -8.15
C SER A 67 5.03 9.51 -7.96
N GLU A 68 4.76 10.80 -8.15
CA GLU A 68 3.41 11.36 -8.04
C GLU A 68 2.43 10.67 -8.99
N ALA A 69 2.86 10.39 -10.23
CA ALA A 69 2.03 9.72 -11.23
C ALA A 69 1.73 8.25 -10.86
N ASN A 70 2.72 7.54 -10.30
CA ASN A 70 2.53 6.17 -9.81
C ASN A 70 1.59 6.16 -8.61
N GLU A 71 1.81 7.02 -7.62
CA GLU A 71 1.01 7.08 -6.41
C GLU A 71 -0.44 7.51 -6.71
N ALA A 72 -0.64 8.49 -7.60
CA ALA A 72 -1.98 8.84 -8.10
C ALA A 72 -2.69 7.63 -8.73
N SER A 73 -1.98 6.86 -9.58
CA SER A 73 -2.53 5.66 -10.22
C SER A 73 -2.87 4.54 -9.24
N VAL A 74 -2.13 4.44 -8.13
CA VAL A 74 -2.40 3.50 -7.03
C VAL A 74 -3.64 3.95 -6.26
N VAL A 75 -3.67 5.21 -5.84
CA VAL A 75 -4.77 5.80 -5.07
C VAL A 75 -6.08 5.70 -5.86
N ASP A 76 -6.07 6.11 -7.13
CA ASP A 76 -7.25 6.01 -8.00
C ASP A 76 -7.75 4.58 -8.14
N ALA A 77 -6.86 3.60 -8.27
CA ALA A 77 -7.25 2.19 -8.39
C ALA A 77 -7.94 1.66 -7.12
N VAL A 78 -7.50 2.08 -5.93
CA VAL A 78 -8.15 1.68 -4.67
C VAL A 78 -9.50 2.41 -4.53
N VAL A 79 -9.54 3.71 -4.80
CA VAL A 79 -10.76 4.53 -4.75
C VAL A 79 -11.84 3.95 -5.67
N GLU A 80 -11.51 3.74 -6.95
CA GLU A 80 -12.45 3.18 -7.93
C GLU A 80 -12.94 1.79 -7.51
N SER A 81 -12.07 0.96 -6.93
CA SER A 81 -12.43 -0.38 -6.45
C SER A 81 -13.39 -0.32 -5.25
N CYS A 82 -13.12 0.57 -4.29
CA CYS A 82 -14.00 0.78 -3.12
C CYS A 82 -15.35 1.37 -3.52
N GLU A 83 -15.38 2.40 -4.37
CA GLU A 83 -16.63 3.01 -4.86
C GLU A 83 -17.48 2.00 -5.63
N LYS A 84 -16.84 1.20 -6.49
CA LYS A 84 -17.53 0.13 -7.20
C LYS A 84 -18.12 -0.91 -6.25
N ALA A 85 -17.34 -1.38 -5.27
CA ALA A 85 -17.80 -2.37 -4.31
C ALA A 85 -18.96 -1.85 -3.43
N LEU A 86 -18.89 -0.59 -2.97
CA LEU A 86 -19.98 0.04 -2.22
C LEU A 86 -21.25 0.16 -3.06
N LYS A 87 -21.12 0.58 -4.32
CA LYS A 87 -22.26 0.67 -5.24
C LYS A 87 -22.92 -0.69 -5.49
N GLU A 88 -22.12 -1.75 -5.68
CA GLU A 88 -22.64 -3.11 -5.83
C GLU A 88 -23.40 -3.58 -4.58
N MET A 89 -22.97 -3.18 -3.37
CA MET A 89 -23.70 -3.44 -2.13
C MET A 89 -25.02 -2.66 -2.04
N ASP A 90 -25.03 -1.38 -2.46
CA ASP A 90 -26.23 -0.55 -2.50
C ASP A 90 -27.28 -1.10 -3.48
N ASP A 91 -26.86 -1.44 -4.70
CA ASP A 91 -27.73 -2.03 -5.73
C ASP A 91 -28.38 -3.36 -5.25
N LEU A 92 -27.67 -4.14 -4.43
CA LEU A 92 -28.16 -5.39 -3.84
C LEU A 92 -29.12 -5.18 -2.66
N GLU A 93 -28.98 -4.08 -1.93
CA GLU A 93 -29.90 -3.70 -0.85
C GLU A 93 -31.20 -3.11 -1.41
N GLU A 94 -31.12 -2.27 -2.45
CA GLU A 94 -32.30 -1.71 -3.12
C GLU A 94 -33.17 -2.80 -3.79
N SER A 95 -32.53 -3.85 -4.32
CA SER A 95 -33.23 -4.96 -4.98
C SER A 95 -33.80 -6.02 -4.02
N ASN A 96 -33.37 -6.03 -2.75
CA ASN A 96 -33.88 -6.94 -1.73
C ASN A 96 -34.65 -6.17 -0.65
N GLU A 97 -35.97 -6.04 -0.82
CA GLU A 97 -36.88 -5.47 0.19
C GLU A 97 -36.78 -6.19 1.57
N ASP A 98 -36.39 -7.47 1.58
CA ASP A 98 -36.16 -8.30 2.78
C ASP A 98 -34.76 -8.15 3.42
N ALA A 99 -33.81 -7.50 2.76
CA ALA A 99 -32.43 -7.33 3.26
C ALA A 99 -32.25 -6.09 4.14
N VAL A 100 -33.24 -5.19 4.14
CA VAL A 100 -33.31 -4.04 5.05
C VAL A 100 -33.78 -4.52 6.43
N VAL A 101 -33.00 -5.40 7.05
CA VAL A 101 -33.10 -5.62 8.49
C VAL A 101 -32.49 -4.37 9.12
N LYS A 102 -33.34 -3.38 9.39
CA LYS A 102 -32.96 -2.22 10.21
C LYS A 102 -32.50 -2.77 11.56
N LEU A 103 -31.19 -2.80 11.79
CA LEU A 103 -30.60 -3.04 13.11
C LEU A 103 -30.79 -1.81 14.03
N GLU A 104 -31.90 -1.09 13.86
CA GLU A 104 -32.30 0.02 14.70
C GLU A 104 -33.24 -0.56 15.76
N GLU A 105 -32.68 -0.76 16.96
CA GLU A 105 -33.41 -0.76 18.23
C GLU A 105 -34.33 -1.94 18.57
N GLU A 106 -34.08 -3.16 18.09
CA GLU A 106 -34.64 -4.34 18.78
C GLU A 106 -33.70 -4.73 19.95
N GLU A 107 -34.19 -4.58 21.19
CA GLU A 107 -33.53 -5.08 22.39
C GLU A 107 -33.01 -6.50 22.15
N GLU A 108 -31.70 -6.70 22.37
CA GLU A 108 -31.03 -8.00 22.28
C GLU A 108 -31.72 -9.00 23.21
N THR A 109 -32.68 -9.74 22.68
CA THR A 109 -33.09 -11.02 23.23
C THR A 109 -32.15 -12.07 22.63
N GLU A 110 -31.51 -12.89 23.47
CA GLU A 110 -30.46 -13.86 23.09
C GLU A 110 -30.84 -14.76 21.89
N ASP A 111 -32.14 -14.93 21.64
CA ASP A 111 -32.68 -15.79 20.58
C ASP A 111 -32.63 -15.17 19.16
N THR A 112 -32.58 -13.84 18.98
CA THR A 112 -32.56 -13.20 17.64
C THR A 112 -31.14 -13.02 17.08
N ALA A 113 -30.13 -12.99 17.96
CA ALA A 113 -28.71 -12.83 17.63
C ALA A 113 -28.10 -14.02 16.86
N THR A 114 -28.76 -15.19 16.90
CA THR A 114 -28.22 -16.46 16.38
C THR A 114 -28.78 -16.83 15.00
N THR A 115 -29.69 -16.05 14.43
CA THR A 115 -30.22 -16.35 13.10
C THR A 115 -29.16 -16.09 12.02
N PRO A 116 -28.99 -16.99 11.02
CA PRO A 116 -28.02 -16.78 9.93
C PRO A 116 -28.22 -15.46 9.19
N LYS A 117 -29.47 -14.98 9.08
CA LYS A 117 -29.80 -13.68 8.47
C LYS A 117 -29.21 -12.51 9.24
N SER A 118 -29.34 -12.50 10.57
CA SER A 118 -28.77 -11.46 11.45
C SER A 118 -27.24 -11.43 11.37
N GLN A 119 -26.60 -12.60 11.35
CA GLN A 119 -25.15 -12.72 11.18
C GLN A 119 -24.68 -12.17 9.83
N CYS A 120 -25.35 -12.52 8.73
CA CYS A 120 -25.04 -11.96 7.40
C CYS A 120 -25.20 -10.44 7.36
N ALA A 121 -26.23 -9.88 7.99
CA ALA A 121 -26.44 -8.44 8.06
C ALA A 121 -25.32 -7.74 8.84
N LYS A 122 -24.86 -8.33 9.96
CA LYS A 122 -23.71 -7.82 10.72
C LYS A 122 -22.43 -7.81 9.90
N VAL A 123 -22.14 -8.88 9.16
CA VAL A 123 -20.95 -8.97 8.28
C VAL A 123 -21.02 -7.91 7.18
N ARG A 124 -22.15 -7.79 6.48
CA ARG A 124 -22.33 -6.77 5.43
C ARG A 124 -22.12 -5.35 5.94
N ASN A 125 -22.69 -5.03 7.10
CA ASN A 125 -22.49 -3.72 7.73
C ASN A 125 -21.02 -3.49 8.11
N ALA A 126 -20.31 -4.51 8.59
CA ALA A 126 -18.90 -4.42 8.90
C ALA A 126 -18.04 -4.21 7.64
N GLU A 127 -18.31 -4.95 6.56
CA GLU A 127 -17.64 -4.82 5.25
C GLU A 127 -17.87 -3.42 4.64
N ARG A 128 -19.13 -2.97 4.60
CA ARG A 128 -19.50 -1.62 4.15
C ARG A 128 -18.73 -0.56 4.94
N LYS A 129 -18.71 -0.66 6.27
CA LYS A 129 -18.00 0.28 7.14
C LYS A 129 -16.48 0.25 6.91
N ALA A 130 -15.90 -0.91 6.63
CA ALA A 130 -14.48 -1.03 6.30
C ALA A 130 -14.18 -0.32 4.96
N LEU A 131 -14.96 -0.61 3.92
CA LEU A 131 -14.81 0.00 2.59
C LEU A 131 -14.97 1.53 2.64
N SER A 132 -15.96 2.05 3.36
CA SER A 132 -16.16 3.50 3.50
C SER A 132 -14.98 4.18 4.19
N ARG A 133 -14.44 3.59 5.25
CA ARG A 133 -13.26 4.15 5.95
C ARG A 133 -12.02 4.15 5.06
N THR A 134 -11.78 3.06 4.33
CA THR A 134 -10.66 2.99 3.39
C THR A 134 -10.83 4.00 2.26
N LEU A 135 -12.05 4.18 1.75
CA LEU A 135 -12.34 5.21 0.75
C LEU A 135 -12.01 6.62 1.28
N GLU A 136 -12.46 6.96 2.48
CA GLU A 136 -12.16 8.26 3.13
C GLU A 136 -10.66 8.46 3.37
N TYR A 137 -9.93 7.41 3.76
CA TYR A 137 -8.47 7.45 3.90
C TYR A 137 -7.80 7.73 2.55
N MET A 138 -8.16 6.97 1.51
CA MET A 138 -7.54 7.12 0.19
C MET A 138 -7.88 8.44 -0.48
N GLN A 139 -9.05 9.03 -0.22
CA GLN A 139 -9.39 10.37 -0.69
C GLN A 139 -8.49 11.44 -0.05
N ARG A 140 -8.19 11.33 1.26
CA ARG A 140 -7.21 12.21 1.92
C ARG A 140 -5.81 12.04 1.33
N GLU A 141 -5.40 10.80 1.08
CA GLU A 141 -4.11 10.51 0.44
C GLU A 141 -4.01 11.09 -0.98
N LYS A 142 -5.13 11.17 -1.71
CA LYS A 142 -5.20 11.79 -3.03
C LYS A 142 -4.97 13.29 -2.97
N GLU A 143 -5.47 13.96 -1.93
CA GLU A 143 -5.29 15.41 -1.73
C GLU A 143 -3.87 15.75 -1.26
N ALA A 144 -3.19 14.82 -0.59
CA ALA A 144 -1.86 15.02 -0.02
C ALA A 144 -0.70 14.52 -0.92
N LEU A 145 -0.95 14.24 -2.20
CA LEU A 145 0.07 13.72 -3.12
C LEU A 145 1.27 14.67 -3.28
N ASP A 146 1.07 15.97 -3.25
CA ASP A 146 2.13 16.98 -3.38
C ASP A 146 3.00 17.11 -2.12
N LEU A 147 2.53 16.60 -0.98
CA LEU A 147 3.25 16.63 0.29
C LEU A 147 4.15 15.40 0.50
N LYS A 148 4.04 14.39 -0.36
CA LYS A 148 4.79 13.13 -0.25
C LYS A 148 6.20 13.29 -0.81
N GLU A 149 7.15 12.66 -0.13
CA GLU A 149 8.51 12.56 -0.61
C GLU A 149 8.66 11.37 -1.59
N TYR A 150 9.13 11.64 -2.80
CA TYR A 150 9.25 10.65 -3.87
C TYR A 150 10.67 10.12 -4.05
N TYR A 151 10.82 9.04 -4.82
CA TYR A 151 12.11 8.35 -5.01
C TYR A 151 13.25 9.31 -5.42
N GLN A 152 12.97 10.24 -6.33
CA GLN A 152 13.98 11.19 -6.81
C GLN A 152 14.43 12.15 -5.69
N GLU A 153 13.52 12.60 -4.84
CA GLU A 153 13.81 13.49 -3.72
C GLU A 153 14.65 12.79 -2.66
N ARG A 154 14.25 11.56 -2.29
CA ARG A 154 15.02 10.72 -1.36
C ARG A 154 16.44 10.50 -1.88
N ARG A 155 16.57 10.21 -3.18
CA ARG A 155 17.86 9.98 -3.82
C ARG A 155 18.75 11.22 -3.88
N LEU A 156 18.15 12.42 -3.98
CA LEU A 156 18.88 13.69 -3.94
C LEU A 156 19.32 14.05 -2.51
N LYS A 157 18.52 13.74 -1.48
CA LYS A 157 18.93 13.93 -0.07
C LYS A 157 20.12 13.07 0.30
N ASP A 158 20.18 11.84 -0.23
CA ASP A 158 21.32 10.94 -0.06
C ASP A 158 22.65 11.51 -0.60
N LEU A 159 22.62 12.58 -1.41
CA LEU A 159 23.84 13.24 -1.89
C LEU A 159 24.51 14.11 -0.83
N GLY A 160 23.86 14.38 0.30
CA GLY A 160 24.44 15.14 1.41
C GLY A 160 24.86 16.56 1.04
N LEU A 161 24.20 17.19 0.07
CA LEU A 161 24.51 18.57 -0.37
C LEU A 161 24.24 19.62 0.73
N ASP A 162 23.57 19.22 1.80
CA ASP A 162 23.24 19.99 3.00
C ASP A 162 24.14 19.65 4.21
N SER A 163 25.18 18.83 4.05
CA SER A 163 26.13 18.56 5.12
C SER A 163 26.94 19.82 5.48
N GLU A 164 27.23 19.99 6.77
CA GLU A 164 28.12 21.07 7.22
C GLU A 164 29.47 20.96 6.49
N TRP A 165 29.92 22.07 5.91
CA TRP A 165 31.22 22.16 5.26
C TRP A 165 32.32 21.91 6.30
N ASN A 166 33.16 20.90 6.06
CA ASN A 166 34.30 20.58 6.92
C ASN A 166 35.63 20.93 6.21
N GLU A 167 36.54 21.62 6.90
CA GLU A 167 37.88 21.95 6.37
C GLU A 167 38.68 20.69 6.00
N ASP A 168 38.39 19.53 6.61
CA ASP A 168 39.02 18.26 6.26
C ASP A 168 38.61 17.73 4.86
N ASP A 169 37.48 18.20 4.31
CA ASP A 169 37.02 17.80 2.96
C ASP A 169 37.88 18.43 1.84
N GLU A 170 38.60 19.53 2.13
CA GLU A 170 39.53 20.19 1.19
C GLU A 170 40.81 19.38 0.92
N HIS A 171 41.17 18.48 1.84
CA HIS A 171 42.35 17.63 1.75
C HIS A 171 42.03 16.14 1.58
N SER A 172 40.75 15.78 1.65
CA SER A 172 40.31 14.52 1.08
C SER A 172 40.41 14.65 -0.44
N ASP A 173 41.49 14.09 -1.02
CA ASP A 173 41.56 13.80 -2.44
C ASP A 173 40.24 13.11 -2.80
N VAL A 174 39.40 13.81 -3.57
CA VAL A 174 37.97 13.55 -3.71
C VAL A 174 37.79 12.06 -3.96
N GLY A 175 37.47 11.35 -2.87
CA GLY A 175 37.48 9.91 -2.82
C GLY A 175 36.21 9.40 -3.46
N TRP A 176 36.06 9.63 -4.76
CA TRP A 176 35.07 9.00 -5.65
C TRP A 176 35.26 7.47 -5.75
N GLY A 177 35.69 6.81 -4.66
CA GLY A 177 36.14 5.43 -4.71
C GLY A 177 36.27 4.68 -3.38
N GLN A 178 35.91 5.22 -2.20
CA GLN A 178 36.12 4.46 -0.95
C GLN A 178 35.00 4.62 0.09
N THR A 179 33.75 4.28 -0.24
CA THR A 179 32.84 3.58 0.70
C THR A 179 31.52 3.05 0.12
N ARG A 180 31.31 3.06 -1.19
CA ARG A 180 30.13 2.38 -1.76
C ARG A 180 30.53 1.53 -2.94
N ALA A 181 30.88 0.27 -2.66
CA ALA A 181 30.99 -0.74 -3.69
C ALA A 181 29.61 -0.92 -4.35
N PRO A 182 29.46 -0.66 -5.66
CA PRO A 182 28.35 -1.17 -6.43
C PRO A 182 28.79 -2.55 -6.95
N GLY A 183 28.28 -3.63 -6.33
CA GLY A 183 28.56 -4.99 -6.77
C GLY A 183 29.90 -5.56 -6.30
N GLY A 184 29.85 -6.46 -5.33
CA GLY A 184 30.89 -7.46 -5.07
C GLY A 184 30.21 -8.82 -4.97
N ALA A 185 30.49 -9.68 -5.95
CA ALA A 185 30.17 -11.11 -6.11
C ALA A 185 28.93 -11.66 -5.38
#